data_AF-A0A4R6M1A1-F1
#
_entry.id   AF-A0A4R6M1A1-F1
#
_cell.length_a   1.000
_cell.length_b   1.000
_cell.length_c   1.000
_cell.angle_alpha   90.00
_cell.angle_beta   90.00
_cell.angle_gamma   90.00
#
_symmetry.space_group_name_H-M   'P 1'
#
loop_
_entity.id
_entity.type
_entity.pdbx_description
1 polymer ?
#
loop_
_entity_poly.entity_id
_entity_poly.type
_entity_poly.pdbx_seq_one_letter_code
_entity_poly.pdbx_strand_id
1 'polypeptide(L)'
;MGKNIFYFLFLVLCMSLFIRCTNKDTSEEKANYDKQINAADLPKGNRPMTMFEDDESPSIMYDNKDRWFRVNQLMQVIQKGKDSVQISLYSPVGLTDVKVYAKLANYDKRFLIYEFSQVPAFHRSFHQLPLANGKHNYKLENGETVTIDKINDLSSEEIKFSVESNDPLYVKLKKIKSARLVQFSDQYHKIQPDRYLPMNPVLAKEAILMIINYSYVLSHPLYYDTFMNYDKYIKEQGETDTDGSLNWHGNAVDVDGVYDYFTKAQIEQVYSNYIDGRTLNMAMVGGENPWGGGPLASQFEVDYVVRQYIGLMGVWSHEYSHHSGYDHSSNLCLGGDIGGGQRDMLANLYKYLIYLNDLPFTDADILKGYTKTGYLLGTYKKPIFTIDPKNPFLLKYKGEGSWK
;
A
#
# COMPACT_ATOMS: atom_id res chain seq x y z
N MET A 1 -60.05 -10.69 5.20
CA MET A 1 -59.46 -9.33 5.21
C MET A 1 -58.01 -9.46 4.79
N GLY A 2 -57.65 -8.80 3.69
CA GLY A 2 -56.57 -9.21 2.78
C GLY A 2 -55.14 -8.94 3.25
N LYS A 3 -54.24 -9.81 2.77
CA LYS A 3 -52.78 -9.68 2.75
C LYS A 3 -52.39 -8.66 1.68
N ASN A 4 -51.59 -7.65 2.01
CA ASN A 4 -50.87 -6.84 1.03
C ASN A 4 -49.41 -7.26 1.00
N ILE A 5 -49.03 -7.93 -0.09
CA ILE A 5 -47.66 -8.25 -0.48
C ILE A 5 -47.21 -7.11 -1.40
N PHE A 6 -46.21 -6.33 -0.99
CA PHE A 6 -45.52 -5.40 -1.89
C PHE A 6 -44.40 -6.15 -2.62
N TYR A 7 -44.62 -6.43 -3.91
CA TYR A 7 -43.57 -6.85 -4.83
C TYR A 7 -42.73 -5.64 -5.22
N PHE A 8 -41.45 -5.63 -4.87
CA PHE A 8 -40.46 -4.75 -5.50
C PHE A 8 -40.09 -5.34 -6.87
N LEU A 9 -40.55 -4.72 -7.95
CA LEU A 9 -40.05 -4.97 -9.30
C LEU A 9 -38.65 -4.35 -9.42
N PHE A 10 -37.62 -5.19 -9.52
CA PHE A 10 -36.32 -4.78 -10.06
C PHE A 10 -36.46 -4.66 -11.58
N LEU A 11 -36.50 -3.43 -12.09
CA LEU A 11 -36.43 -3.17 -13.52
C LEU A 11 -34.95 -3.21 -13.93
N VAL A 12 -34.49 -4.35 -14.47
CA VAL A 12 -33.18 -4.46 -15.10
C VAL A 12 -33.27 -3.74 -16.44
N LEU A 13 -32.66 -2.56 -16.54
CA LEU A 13 -32.47 -1.86 -17.81
C LEU A 13 -31.38 -2.59 -18.60
N CYS A 14 -31.78 -3.45 -19.54
CA CYS A 14 -30.86 -4.05 -20.50
C CYS A 14 -30.32 -2.96 -21.44
N MET A 15 -29.14 -2.42 -21.14
CA MET A 15 -28.41 -1.58 -22.09
C MET A 15 -27.84 -2.48 -23.19
N SER A 16 -28.43 -2.44 -24.39
CA SER A 16 -27.95 -3.20 -25.55
C SER A 16 -26.64 -2.60 -26.07
N LEU A 17 -25.52 -3.12 -25.57
CA LEU A 17 -24.17 -2.80 -26.05
C LEU A 17 -23.88 -3.59 -27.33
N PHE A 18 -23.62 -2.90 -28.44
CA PHE A 18 -23.13 -3.52 -29.67
C PHE A 18 -21.59 -3.60 -29.61
N ILE A 19 -21.07 -4.73 -29.14
CA ILE A 19 -19.62 -5.01 -29.14
C ILE A 19 -19.33 -5.86 -30.38
N ARG A 20 -18.52 -5.33 -31.30
CA ARG A 20 -18.15 -6.04 -32.52
C ARG A 20 -16.70 -6.52 -32.41
N CYS A 21 -16.53 -7.85 -32.32
CA CYS A 21 -15.24 -8.51 -32.55
C CYS A 21 -15.14 -8.86 -34.03
N THR A 22 -14.12 -8.35 -34.73
CA THR A 22 -13.86 -8.70 -36.13
C THR A 22 -13.01 -9.96 -36.19
N ASN A 23 -13.63 -11.08 -36.59
CA ASN A 23 -12.90 -12.23 -37.15
C ASN A 23 -12.60 -11.96 -38.63
N LYS A 24 -11.44 -12.45 -39.08
CA LYS A 24 -10.80 -12.27 -40.39
C LYS A 24 -11.73 -12.03 -41.59
N ASP A 25 -11.25 -11.15 -42.48
CA ASP A 25 -11.76 -10.77 -43.80
C ASP A 25 -12.76 -9.61 -43.85
N THR A 26 -12.28 -8.41 -43.50
CA THR A 26 -12.62 -7.11 -44.10
C THR A 26 -11.61 -6.12 -43.50
N SER A 27 -10.97 -5.29 -44.35
CA SER A 27 -9.96 -4.26 -44.01
C SER A 27 -9.60 -4.13 -42.52
N GLU A 28 -8.38 -4.53 -42.12
CA GLU A 28 -7.88 -4.38 -40.74
C GLU A 28 -8.21 -2.99 -40.18
N GLU A 29 -9.28 -2.90 -39.39
CA GLU A 29 -9.58 -1.68 -38.64
C GLU A 29 -8.51 -1.56 -37.57
N LYS A 30 -7.47 -0.77 -37.87
CA LYS A 30 -6.43 -0.43 -36.93
C LYS A 30 -7.06 0.27 -35.73
N ALA A 31 -6.53 -0.01 -34.53
CA ALA A 31 -6.83 0.77 -33.34
C ALA A 31 -6.65 2.26 -33.69
N ASN A 32 -7.71 3.04 -33.49
CA ASN A 32 -7.70 4.49 -33.76
C ASN A 32 -7.67 5.29 -32.45
N TYR A 33 -7.84 4.61 -31.32
CA TYR A 33 -7.68 5.18 -30.01
C TYR A 33 -6.32 4.75 -29.45
N ASP A 34 -5.32 5.57 -29.76
CA ASP A 34 -3.97 5.49 -29.22
C ASP A 34 -3.66 6.84 -28.57
N LYS A 35 -3.77 6.88 -27.24
CA LYS A 35 -3.54 8.10 -26.45
C LYS A 35 -2.37 7.86 -25.53
N GLN A 36 -1.18 8.13 -26.05
CA GLN A 36 0.01 8.28 -25.24
C GLN A 36 -0.05 9.61 -24.49
N ILE A 37 0.19 9.58 -23.18
CA ILE A 37 0.05 10.71 -22.27
C ILE A 37 1.36 10.88 -21.49
N ASN A 38 1.90 12.09 -21.48
CA ASN A 38 2.89 12.45 -20.46
C ASN A 38 2.16 13.11 -19.28
N ALA A 39 2.06 12.44 -18.13
CA ALA A 39 1.35 13.01 -17.00
C ALA A 39 2.11 14.18 -16.32
N ALA A 40 3.40 14.36 -16.65
CA ALA A 40 4.18 15.51 -16.23
C ALA A 40 3.84 16.79 -17.02
N ASP A 41 3.17 16.67 -18.18
CA ASP A 41 2.79 17.79 -19.04
C ASP A 41 1.34 17.62 -19.53
N LEU A 42 0.41 17.83 -18.59
CA LEU A 42 -1.02 17.69 -18.85
C LEU A 42 -1.68 19.06 -19.08
N PRO A 43 -2.63 19.15 -20.03
CA PRO A 43 -3.47 20.32 -20.18
C PRO A 43 -4.21 20.64 -18.87
N LYS A 44 -4.49 21.93 -18.61
CA LYS A 44 -5.20 22.39 -17.40
C LYS A 44 -6.55 21.68 -17.16
N GLY A 45 -7.23 21.27 -18.23
CA GLY A 45 -8.51 20.54 -18.16
C GLY A 45 -8.40 19.20 -17.42
N ASN A 46 -7.21 18.59 -17.38
CA ASN A 46 -6.93 17.35 -16.66
C ASN A 46 -6.63 17.57 -15.17
N ARG A 47 -6.56 18.83 -14.71
CA ARG A 47 -6.33 19.20 -13.30
C ARG A 47 -5.17 18.43 -12.65
N PRO A 48 -3.97 18.39 -13.27
CA PRO A 48 -2.82 17.75 -12.67
C PRO A 48 -2.42 18.44 -11.36
N MET A 49 -1.99 17.66 -10.38
CA MET A 49 -1.42 18.15 -9.13
C MET A 49 -0.43 17.13 -8.57
N THR A 50 0.55 17.61 -7.82
CA THR A 50 1.33 16.79 -6.90
C THR A 50 0.61 16.77 -5.56
N MET A 51 0.32 15.59 -5.02
CA MET A 51 -0.29 15.43 -3.70
C MET A 51 0.75 15.63 -2.59
N PHE A 52 0.28 16.09 -1.44
CA PHE A 52 1.06 16.33 -0.23
C PHE A 52 2.19 17.34 -0.45
N GLU A 53 1.93 18.37 -1.26
CA GLU A 53 2.81 19.53 -1.36
C GLU A 53 2.81 20.31 -0.04
N ASP A 54 3.91 21.01 0.20
CA ASP A 54 4.16 21.69 1.47
C ASP A 54 3.09 22.76 1.77
N ASP A 55 2.60 23.44 0.73
CA ASP A 55 1.54 24.44 0.80
C ASP A 55 0.11 23.85 0.66
N GLU A 56 -0.03 22.52 0.54
CA GLU A 56 -1.34 21.87 0.53
C GLU A 56 -1.97 21.91 1.93
N SER A 57 -3.23 22.35 2.03
CA SER A 57 -3.95 22.33 3.30
C SER A 57 -4.03 20.91 3.88
N PRO A 58 -3.65 20.70 5.15
CA PRO A 58 -3.79 19.40 5.81
C PRO A 58 -5.22 18.85 5.78
N SER A 59 -6.24 19.72 5.70
CA SER A 59 -7.63 19.28 5.56
C SER A 59 -7.91 18.43 4.32
N ILE A 60 -7.13 18.62 3.25
CA ILE A 60 -7.25 17.81 2.01
C ILE A 60 -6.63 16.43 2.25
N MET A 61 -5.48 16.37 2.92
CA MET A 61 -4.84 15.12 3.33
C MET A 61 -5.75 14.25 4.21
N TYR A 62 -6.55 14.86 5.09
CA TYR A 62 -7.51 14.16 5.95
C TYR A 62 -8.85 13.84 5.27
N ASP A 63 -9.10 14.31 4.04
CA ASP A 63 -10.31 13.94 3.31
C ASP A 63 -10.18 12.51 2.78
N ASN A 64 -10.65 11.55 3.58
CA ASN A 64 -10.59 10.12 3.24
C ASN A 64 -11.52 9.71 2.07
N LYS A 65 -12.32 10.63 1.51
CA LYS A 65 -12.99 10.42 0.21
C LYS A 65 -12.08 10.74 -0.96
N ASP A 66 -10.99 11.46 -0.69
CA ASP A 66 -10.04 11.96 -1.65
C ASP A 66 -8.64 11.33 -1.52
N ARG A 67 -8.05 11.39 -0.33
CA ARG A 67 -6.70 10.91 0.00
C ARG A 67 -6.77 9.59 0.75
N TRP A 68 -6.61 8.50 0.01
CA TRP A 68 -6.51 7.15 0.55
C TRP A 68 -5.85 6.26 -0.51
N PHE A 69 -5.23 5.18 -0.07
CA PHE A 69 -4.71 4.18 -1.00
C PHE A 69 -4.74 2.79 -0.39
N ARG A 70 -4.73 1.76 -1.24
CA ARG A 70 -4.37 0.41 -0.78
C ARG A 70 -2.90 0.18 -1.09
N VAL A 71 -2.16 -0.41 -0.16
CA VAL A 71 -0.70 -0.60 -0.33
C VAL A 71 -0.34 -1.51 -1.51
N ASN A 72 -1.25 -2.36 -1.99
CA ASN A 72 -1.11 -3.14 -3.22
C ASN A 72 -1.73 -2.49 -4.48
N GLN A 73 -2.24 -1.25 -4.38
CA GLN A 73 -2.85 -0.46 -5.45
C GLN A 73 -2.36 0.99 -5.37
N LEU A 74 -1.05 1.20 -5.43
CA LEU A 74 -0.43 2.53 -5.32
C LEU A 74 -0.67 3.40 -6.56
N MET A 75 -0.78 2.78 -7.74
CA MET A 75 -1.28 3.41 -8.96
C MET A 75 -2.79 3.15 -9.06
N GLN A 76 -3.59 4.13 -8.66
CA GLN A 76 -5.04 4.05 -8.58
C GLN A 76 -5.72 4.62 -9.81
N VAL A 77 -6.79 3.95 -10.22
CA VAL A 77 -7.72 4.40 -11.25
C VAL A 77 -9.12 4.30 -10.68
N ILE A 78 -9.74 5.45 -10.39
CA ILE A 78 -11.04 5.53 -9.73
C ILE A 78 -11.98 6.30 -10.64
N GLN A 79 -13.11 5.70 -11.00
CA GLN A 79 -14.15 6.43 -11.72
C GLN A 79 -14.70 7.58 -10.87
N LYS A 80 -14.88 8.74 -11.49
CA LYS A 80 -15.48 9.93 -10.90
C LYS A 80 -16.68 10.34 -11.75
N GLY A 81 -17.88 10.22 -11.19
CA GLY A 81 -19.11 10.43 -11.93
C GLY A 81 -19.29 9.38 -13.03
N LYS A 82 -19.85 9.80 -14.17
CA LYS A 82 -20.25 8.89 -15.27
C LYS A 82 -19.29 8.90 -16.46
N ASP A 83 -18.37 9.85 -16.50
CA ASP A 83 -17.61 10.18 -17.71
C ASP A 83 -16.13 10.48 -17.46
N SER A 84 -15.63 10.31 -16.23
CA SER A 84 -14.24 10.62 -15.91
C SER A 84 -13.60 9.61 -14.96
N VAL A 85 -12.27 9.60 -14.96
CA VAL A 85 -11.45 8.86 -13.98
C VAL A 85 -10.48 9.80 -13.31
N GLN A 86 -10.26 9.56 -12.02
CA GLN A 86 -9.11 10.03 -11.29
C GLN A 86 -7.99 9.00 -11.40
N ILE A 87 -6.81 9.48 -11.77
CA ILE A 87 -5.56 8.76 -11.74
C ILE A 87 -4.75 9.27 -10.55
N SER A 88 -4.20 8.40 -9.72
CA SER A 88 -3.39 8.80 -8.56
C SER A 88 -2.24 7.84 -8.34
N LEU A 89 -1.04 8.36 -8.08
CA LEU A 89 0.13 7.57 -7.73
C LEU A 89 0.57 7.92 -6.30
N TYR A 90 0.44 6.99 -5.37
CA TYR A 90 0.95 7.11 -4.00
C TYR A 90 2.36 6.52 -3.92
N SER A 91 3.33 7.25 -4.45
CA SER A 91 4.73 6.83 -4.47
C SER A 91 5.66 8.04 -4.47
N PRO A 92 6.79 8.01 -3.74
CA PRO A 92 7.82 9.04 -3.78
C PRO A 92 8.61 9.07 -5.09
N VAL A 93 8.47 8.03 -5.93
CA VAL A 93 9.08 7.94 -7.25
C VAL A 93 7.99 7.77 -8.29
N GLY A 94 8.13 8.49 -9.40
CA GLY A 94 7.23 8.34 -10.55
C GLY A 94 7.36 6.97 -11.23
N LEU A 95 6.44 6.68 -12.14
CA LEU A 95 6.42 5.45 -12.94
C LEU A 95 6.48 5.79 -14.43
N THR A 96 6.98 4.85 -15.23
CA THR A 96 7.02 4.93 -16.70
C THR A 96 6.25 3.77 -17.35
N ASP A 97 5.92 3.89 -18.64
CA ASP A 97 5.20 2.85 -19.41
C ASP A 97 3.96 2.30 -18.67
N VAL A 98 3.09 3.19 -18.19
CA VAL A 98 1.90 2.79 -17.41
C VAL A 98 0.69 2.67 -18.32
N LYS A 99 0.16 1.45 -18.46
CA LYS A 99 -1.01 1.13 -19.26
C LYS A 99 -2.23 0.98 -18.36
N VAL A 100 -3.27 1.73 -18.66
CA VAL A 100 -4.56 1.63 -17.98
C VAL A 100 -5.56 0.94 -18.89
N TYR A 101 -6.02 -0.22 -18.44
CA TYR A 101 -7.03 -1.00 -19.12
C TYR A 101 -8.40 -0.82 -18.45
N ALA A 102 -9.45 -0.92 -19.26
CA ALA A 102 -10.83 -1.06 -18.81
C ALA A 102 -11.40 -2.42 -19.22
N LYS A 103 -12.32 -2.94 -18.42
CA LYS A 103 -13.14 -4.12 -18.72
C LYS A 103 -14.59 -3.81 -18.38
N LEU A 104 -15.49 -3.98 -19.35
CA LEU A 104 -16.93 -3.84 -19.14
C LEU A 104 -17.49 -5.10 -18.49
N ALA A 105 -18.54 -4.97 -17.67
CA ALA A 105 -19.13 -6.10 -16.95
C ALA A 105 -19.67 -7.20 -17.88
N ASN A 106 -20.15 -6.82 -19.06
CA ASN A 106 -20.70 -7.71 -20.08
C ASN A 106 -19.69 -8.05 -21.21
N TYR A 107 -18.41 -7.79 -21.00
CA TYR A 107 -17.36 -8.08 -21.98
C TYR A 107 -16.13 -8.72 -21.32
N ASP A 108 -15.73 -9.88 -21.81
CA ASP A 108 -14.73 -10.69 -21.10
C ASP A 108 -13.30 -10.17 -21.23
N LYS A 109 -12.97 -9.51 -22.34
CA LYS A 109 -11.63 -8.97 -22.58
C LYS A 109 -11.51 -7.55 -22.04
N ARG A 110 -10.30 -7.17 -21.63
CA ARG A 110 -9.97 -5.78 -21.31
C ARG A 110 -9.35 -5.06 -22.51
N PHE A 111 -9.51 -3.75 -22.56
CA PHE A 111 -9.04 -2.89 -23.63
C PHE A 111 -8.33 -1.66 -23.06
N LEU A 112 -7.31 -1.18 -23.77
CA LEU A 112 -6.44 -0.09 -23.34
C LEU A 112 -7.17 1.27 -23.48
N ILE A 113 -7.25 2.05 -22.41
CA ILE A 113 -7.90 3.37 -22.41
C ILE A 113 -6.92 4.54 -22.20
N TYR A 114 -5.75 4.29 -21.62
CA TYR A 114 -4.65 5.26 -21.56
C TYR A 114 -3.31 4.56 -21.52
N GLU A 115 -2.30 5.17 -22.14
CA GLU A 115 -0.90 4.79 -22.00
C GLU A 115 -0.11 6.01 -21.53
N PHE A 116 0.44 5.97 -20.33
CA PHE A 116 1.24 7.04 -19.77
C PHE A 116 2.72 6.75 -19.98
N SER A 117 3.42 7.60 -20.73
CA SER A 117 4.89 7.50 -20.86
C SER A 117 5.57 7.79 -19.52
N GLN A 118 5.00 8.71 -18.74
CA GLN A 118 5.48 9.09 -17.42
C GLN A 118 4.31 9.48 -16.51
N VAL A 119 4.38 9.04 -15.25
CA VAL A 119 3.51 9.45 -14.13
C VAL A 119 4.41 9.98 -13.02
N PRO A 120 4.37 11.29 -12.68
CA PRO A 120 5.21 11.87 -11.62
C PRO A 120 4.97 11.26 -10.24
N ALA A 121 5.92 11.45 -9.32
CA ALA A 121 5.75 11.10 -7.91
C ALA A 121 4.56 11.84 -7.28
N PHE A 122 3.85 11.19 -6.36
CA PHE A 122 2.62 11.69 -5.73
C PHE A 122 1.60 12.30 -6.70
N HIS A 123 1.58 11.86 -7.94
CA HIS A 123 0.76 12.47 -8.99
C HIS A 123 -0.73 12.24 -8.76
N ARG A 124 -1.54 13.25 -9.12
CA ARG A 124 -2.97 13.09 -9.31
C ARG A 124 -3.46 13.89 -10.51
N SER A 125 -4.35 13.30 -11.30
CA SER A 125 -5.07 14.03 -12.36
C SER A 125 -6.41 13.39 -12.69
N PHE A 126 -7.22 14.11 -13.46
CA PHE A 126 -8.54 13.70 -13.93
C PHE A 126 -8.54 13.60 -15.45
N HIS A 127 -9.21 12.59 -15.98
CA HIS A 127 -9.29 12.34 -17.43
C HIS A 127 -10.70 11.97 -17.81
N GLN A 128 -11.17 12.49 -18.95
CA GLN A 128 -12.44 12.08 -19.52
C GLN A 128 -12.32 10.64 -20.06
N LEU A 129 -13.21 9.76 -19.61
CA LEU A 129 -13.32 8.38 -20.08
C LEU A 129 -13.58 8.38 -21.59
N PRO A 130 -12.75 7.69 -22.39
CA PRO A 130 -12.86 7.78 -23.85
C PRO A 130 -14.19 7.22 -24.37
N LEU A 131 -14.65 6.14 -23.77
CA LEU A 131 -15.94 5.49 -24.07
C LEU A 131 -17.16 6.37 -23.77
N ALA A 132 -17.03 7.40 -22.93
CA ALA A 132 -18.08 8.39 -22.68
C ALA A 132 -18.07 9.52 -23.73
N ASN A 133 -16.99 9.66 -24.50
CA ASN A 133 -16.80 10.75 -25.45
C ASN A 133 -17.15 10.35 -26.90
N GLY A 134 -17.11 9.06 -27.24
CA GLY A 134 -17.41 8.63 -28.60
C GLY A 134 -17.24 7.14 -28.85
N LYS A 135 -17.50 6.76 -30.11
CA LYS A 135 -17.19 5.43 -30.63
C LYS A 135 -15.70 5.37 -30.98
N HIS A 136 -15.02 4.31 -30.53
CA HIS A 136 -13.58 4.15 -30.70
C HIS A 136 -13.19 2.69 -30.95
N ASN A 137 -12.04 2.51 -31.60
CA ASN A 137 -11.38 1.23 -31.82
C ASN A 137 -10.21 1.12 -30.84
N TYR A 138 -10.35 0.25 -29.84
CA TYR A 138 -9.39 0.08 -28.76
C TYR A 138 -8.50 -1.14 -28.96
N LYS A 139 -7.26 -1.06 -28.50
CA LYS A 139 -6.34 -2.20 -28.45
C LYS A 139 -6.70 -3.13 -27.29
N LEU A 140 -6.88 -4.40 -27.58
CA LEU A 140 -7.07 -5.48 -26.60
C LEU A 140 -5.71 -5.92 -26.02
N GLU A 141 -5.76 -6.61 -24.87
CA GLU A 141 -4.58 -7.16 -24.21
C GLU A 141 -3.76 -8.14 -25.09
N ASN A 142 -4.42 -8.83 -26.02
CA ASN A 142 -3.78 -9.75 -26.97
C ASN A 142 -3.28 -9.06 -28.26
N GLY A 143 -3.39 -7.73 -28.33
CA GLY A 143 -2.98 -6.93 -29.49
C GLY A 143 -4.03 -6.82 -30.60
N GLU A 144 -5.16 -7.55 -30.51
CA GLU A 144 -6.30 -7.36 -31.40
C GLU A 144 -7.00 -6.02 -31.15
N THR A 145 -7.98 -5.68 -31.98
CA THR A 145 -8.77 -4.44 -31.83
C THR A 145 -10.23 -4.78 -31.54
N VAL A 146 -10.87 -3.95 -30.72
CA VAL A 146 -12.32 -4.00 -30.46
C VAL A 146 -12.95 -2.63 -30.70
N THR A 147 -14.08 -2.61 -31.40
CA THR A 147 -14.90 -1.40 -31.53
C THR A 147 -15.90 -1.34 -30.40
N ILE A 148 -15.92 -0.24 -29.66
CA ILE A 148 -16.89 0.03 -28.61
C ILE A 148 -17.60 1.34 -28.97
N ASP A 149 -18.93 1.27 -29.09
CA ASP A 149 -19.77 2.45 -29.29
C ASP A 149 -19.77 3.33 -28.03
N LYS A 150 -20.15 4.60 -28.19
CA LYS A 150 -20.28 5.54 -27.06
C LYS A 150 -21.25 4.96 -26.02
N ILE A 151 -20.81 4.91 -24.77
CA ILE A 151 -21.65 4.52 -23.63
C ILE A 151 -22.09 5.79 -22.89
N ASN A 152 -23.40 6.03 -22.88
CA ASN A 152 -23.99 7.08 -22.06
C ASN A 152 -24.20 6.53 -20.64
N ASP A 153 -23.99 7.37 -19.63
CA ASP A 153 -24.33 7.07 -18.24
C ASP A 153 -23.63 5.83 -17.63
N LEU A 154 -22.36 5.57 -17.99
CA LEU A 154 -21.61 4.43 -17.45
C LEU A 154 -21.51 4.49 -15.92
N SER A 155 -22.08 3.48 -15.25
CA SER A 155 -21.97 3.32 -13.79
C SER A 155 -20.67 2.62 -13.39
N SER A 156 -20.27 2.80 -12.13
CA SER A 156 -19.05 2.19 -11.58
C SER A 156 -19.10 0.68 -11.43
N GLU A 157 -20.29 0.08 -11.49
CA GLU A 157 -20.45 -1.38 -11.44
C GLU A 157 -20.27 -2.02 -12.82
N GLU A 158 -20.41 -1.23 -13.89
CA GLU A 158 -20.34 -1.67 -15.28
C GLU A 158 -18.91 -1.65 -15.85
N ILE A 159 -17.96 -1.04 -15.14
CA ILE A 159 -16.56 -0.94 -15.57
C ILE A 159 -15.59 -1.29 -14.45
N LYS A 160 -14.52 -2.01 -14.79
CA LYS A 160 -13.39 -2.26 -13.92
C LYS A 160 -12.12 -1.78 -14.59
N PHE A 161 -11.20 -1.23 -13.81
CA PHE A 161 -9.90 -0.79 -14.29
C PHE A 161 -8.80 -1.73 -13.81
N SER A 162 -7.78 -1.90 -14.63
CA SER A 162 -6.53 -2.55 -14.24
C SER A 162 -5.34 -1.78 -14.80
N VAL A 163 -4.20 -1.92 -14.13
CA VAL A 163 -2.97 -1.19 -14.47
C VAL A 163 -1.86 -2.19 -14.73
N GLU A 164 -1.09 -1.94 -15.79
CA GLU A 164 0.14 -2.66 -16.09
C GLU A 164 1.28 -1.67 -16.33
N SER A 165 2.50 -2.09 -16.03
CA SER A 165 3.71 -1.37 -16.37
C SER A 165 4.90 -2.32 -16.27
N ASN A 166 5.88 -2.13 -17.16
CA ASN A 166 7.16 -2.84 -17.08
C ASN A 166 8.21 -2.06 -16.27
N ASP A 167 7.82 -0.91 -15.69
CA ASP A 167 8.69 -0.13 -14.82
C ASP A 167 9.18 -1.02 -13.66
N PRO A 168 10.51 -1.10 -13.43
CA PRO A 168 11.07 -1.95 -12.39
C PRO A 168 10.49 -1.68 -11.00
N LEU A 169 10.17 -0.43 -10.69
CA LEU A 169 9.53 -0.08 -9.43
C LEU A 169 8.10 -0.61 -9.40
N TYR A 170 7.31 -0.45 -10.46
CA TYR A 170 5.95 -1.00 -10.50
C TYR A 170 5.94 -2.51 -10.32
N VAL A 171 6.83 -3.24 -11.01
CA VAL A 171 6.99 -4.69 -10.87
C VAL A 171 7.32 -5.06 -9.42
N LYS A 172 8.20 -4.30 -8.76
CA LYS A 172 8.53 -4.49 -7.34
C LYS A 172 7.32 -4.21 -6.43
N LEU A 173 6.60 -3.11 -6.63
CA LEU A 173 5.42 -2.74 -5.83
C LEU A 173 4.28 -3.76 -5.96
N LYS A 174 4.13 -4.41 -7.14
CA LYS A 174 3.15 -5.49 -7.37
C LYS A 174 3.38 -6.73 -6.52
N LYS A 175 4.56 -6.88 -5.91
CA LYS A 175 4.88 -7.98 -5.00
C LYS A 175 4.20 -7.83 -3.61
N ILE A 176 3.70 -6.63 -3.27
CA ILE A 176 2.98 -6.39 -2.02
C ILE A 176 1.65 -7.16 -2.01
N LYS A 177 1.50 -8.06 -1.05
CA LYS A 177 0.29 -8.89 -0.85
C LYS A 177 -0.79 -8.15 -0.06
N SER A 178 -0.38 -7.31 0.89
CA SER A 178 -1.29 -6.59 1.78
C SER A 178 -2.29 -5.74 1.01
N ALA A 179 -3.58 -5.86 1.31
CA ALA A 179 -4.65 -5.08 0.70
C ALA A 179 -5.10 -3.91 1.57
N ARG A 180 -4.38 -3.60 2.66
CA ARG A 180 -4.80 -2.61 3.65
C ARG A 180 -5.05 -1.25 3.04
N LEU A 181 -6.15 -0.65 3.49
CA LEU A 181 -6.56 0.70 3.14
C LEU A 181 -5.85 1.67 4.09
N VAL A 182 -4.95 2.50 3.57
CA VAL A 182 -4.21 3.51 4.33
C VAL A 182 -4.91 4.85 4.19
N GLN A 183 -5.11 5.50 5.33
CA GLN A 183 -5.74 6.81 5.49
C GLN A 183 -4.99 7.64 6.53
N PHE A 184 -5.17 8.95 6.47
CA PHE A 184 -4.77 9.86 7.54
C PHE A 184 -6.01 10.28 8.33
N SER A 185 -5.84 10.56 9.62
CA SER A 185 -6.97 10.98 10.44
C SER A 185 -6.60 12.08 11.41
N ASP A 186 -7.39 13.14 11.39
CA ASP A 186 -7.29 14.27 12.31
C ASP A 186 -7.99 14.03 13.65
N GLN A 187 -8.80 12.98 13.75
CA GLN A 187 -9.57 12.67 14.95
C GLN A 187 -8.67 12.53 16.18
N TYR A 188 -7.48 11.93 16.03
CA TYR A 188 -6.58 11.63 17.14
C TYR A 188 -6.01 12.91 17.77
N HIS A 189 -5.51 13.85 16.97
CA HIS A 189 -4.99 15.12 17.48
C HIS A 189 -6.11 16.09 17.90
N LYS A 190 -7.33 15.93 17.39
CA LYS A 190 -8.48 16.71 17.84
C LYS A 190 -9.01 16.26 19.21
N ILE A 191 -9.01 14.95 19.46
CA ILE A 191 -9.54 14.37 20.71
C ILE A 191 -8.48 14.35 21.81
N GLN A 192 -7.22 14.08 21.46
CA GLN A 192 -6.09 14.02 22.40
C GLN A 192 -4.92 14.88 21.89
N PRO A 193 -5.08 16.22 21.84
CA PRO A 193 -4.06 17.15 21.31
C PRO A 193 -2.75 17.16 22.09
N ASP A 194 -2.77 16.80 23.37
CA ASP A 194 -1.56 16.70 24.19
C ASP A 194 -0.70 15.47 23.82
N ARG A 195 -1.31 14.48 23.16
CA ARG A 195 -0.67 13.21 22.77
C ARG A 195 -0.34 13.15 21.28
N TYR A 196 -1.32 13.45 20.43
CA TYR A 196 -1.16 13.38 18.99
C TYR A 196 -0.97 14.75 18.39
N LEU A 197 -0.06 14.84 17.43
CA LEU A 197 0.21 16.05 16.68
C LEU A 197 -0.54 16.05 15.35
N PRO A 198 -0.85 17.23 14.80
CA PRO A 198 -1.32 17.33 13.43
C PRO A 198 -0.23 16.80 12.49
N MET A 199 -0.59 15.78 11.71
CA MET A 199 0.20 15.37 10.55
C MET A 199 0.33 16.54 9.58
N ASN A 200 1.48 16.68 8.93
CA ASN A 200 1.71 17.64 7.86
C ASN A 200 2.07 16.91 6.54
N PRO A 201 2.01 17.59 5.38
CA PRO A 201 2.26 16.95 4.09
C PRO A 201 3.63 16.27 3.97
N VAL A 202 4.68 16.84 4.57
CA VAL A 202 6.03 16.25 4.59
C VAL A 202 6.01 14.89 5.29
N LEU A 203 5.46 14.85 6.50
CA LEU A 203 5.38 13.62 7.29
C LEU A 203 4.43 12.60 6.67
N ALA A 204 3.39 13.04 5.98
CA ALA A 204 2.54 12.13 5.21
C ALA A 204 3.29 11.44 4.06
N LYS A 205 4.12 12.17 3.31
CA LYS A 205 4.99 11.57 2.28
C LYS A 205 5.95 10.53 2.88
N GLU A 206 6.58 10.86 4.01
CA GLU A 206 7.47 9.94 4.74
C GLU A 206 6.72 8.69 5.26
N ALA A 207 5.52 8.88 5.80
CA ALA A 207 4.65 7.83 6.30
C ALA A 207 4.18 6.88 5.18
N ILE A 208 3.83 7.43 4.00
CA ILE A 208 3.47 6.64 2.81
C ILE A 208 4.64 5.76 2.37
N LEU A 209 5.85 6.33 2.27
CA LEU A 209 7.07 5.59 1.95
C LEU A 209 7.29 4.45 2.94
N MET A 210 7.21 4.76 4.23
CA MET A 210 7.41 3.80 5.33
C MET A 210 6.44 2.63 5.24
N ILE A 211 5.13 2.89 5.08
CA ILE A 211 4.13 1.83 5.04
C ILE A 211 4.24 0.98 3.77
N ILE A 212 4.70 1.54 2.64
CA ILE A 212 5.00 0.78 1.43
C ILE A 212 6.15 -0.19 1.67
N ASN A 213 7.29 0.28 2.20
CA ASN A 213 8.42 -0.58 2.54
C ASN A 213 8.04 -1.65 3.55
N TYR A 214 7.34 -1.27 4.63
CA TYR A 214 6.87 -2.20 5.65
C TYR A 214 5.96 -3.28 5.06
N SER A 215 5.00 -2.90 4.21
CA SER A 215 4.10 -3.84 3.53
C SER A 215 4.83 -4.76 2.56
N TYR A 216 5.90 -4.27 1.91
CA TYR A 216 6.80 -5.10 1.11
C TYR A 216 7.52 -6.14 1.97
N VAL A 217 8.08 -5.76 3.12
CA VAL A 217 8.71 -6.72 4.05
C VAL A 217 7.73 -7.81 4.48
N LEU A 218 6.51 -7.46 4.91
CA LEU A 218 5.49 -8.45 5.29
C LEU A 218 5.12 -9.41 4.16
N SER A 219 5.29 -8.98 2.91
CA SER A 219 4.96 -9.77 1.73
C SER A 219 6.13 -10.66 1.27
N HIS A 220 7.36 -10.38 1.77
CA HIS A 220 8.60 -11.01 1.33
C HIS A 220 8.64 -12.50 1.69
N PRO A 221 9.16 -13.39 0.80
CA PRO A 221 9.30 -14.81 1.08
C PRO A 221 10.09 -15.10 2.37
N LEU A 222 11.23 -14.43 2.58
CA LEU A 222 11.99 -14.54 3.83
C LEU A 222 11.18 -14.19 5.08
N TYR A 223 10.30 -13.18 5.01
CA TYR A 223 9.43 -12.86 6.15
C TYR A 223 8.45 -14.00 6.39
N TYR A 224 7.74 -14.45 5.35
CA TYR A 224 6.80 -15.56 5.45
C TYR A 224 7.47 -16.83 5.97
N ASP A 225 8.60 -17.24 5.41
CA ASP A 225 9.31 -18.45 5.81
C ASP A 225 9.79 -18.38 7.26
N THR A 226 10.28 -17.22 7.69
CA THR A 226 10.72 -17.00 9.08
C THR A 226 9.52 -16.96 10.03
N PHE A 227 8.45 -16.27 9.65
CA PHE A 227 7.21 -16.18 10.43
C PHE A 227 6.59 -17.57 10.63
N MET A 228 6.52 -18.38 9.57
CA MET A 228 5.99 -19.74 9.64
C MET A 228 6.90 -20.70 10.40
N ASN A 229 8.20 -20.41 10.53
CA ASN A 229 9.19 -21.26 11.19
C ASN A 229 9.95 -20.51 12.30
N TYR A 230 9.22 -19.70 13.06
CA TYR A 230 9.82 -18.83 14.06
C TYR A 230 10.58 -19.60 15.15
N ASP A 231 10.11 -20.79 15.51
CA ASP A 231 10.81 -21.71 16.41
C ASP A 231 12.24 -22.06 15.95
N LYS A 232 12.45 -22.17 14.64
CA LYS A 232 13.78 -22.40 14.06
C LYS A 232 14.62 -21.13 14.09
N TYR A 233 14.00 -19.99 13.77
CA TYR A 233 14.67 -18.69 13.80
C TYR A 233 15.23 -18.37 15.19
N ILE A 234 14.49 -18.67 16.27
CA ILE A 234 14.96 -18.52 17.64
C ILE A 234 16.11 -19.49 17.95
N LYS A 235 15.98 -20.78 17.63
CA LYS A 235 17.05 -21.78 17.85
C LYS A 235 18.36 -21.42 17.16
N GLU A 236 18.29 -20.87 15.95
CA GLU A 236 19.46 -20.46 15.16
C GLU A 236 20.20 -19.25 15.78
N GLN A 237 19.58 -18.48 16.68
CA GLN A 237 20.21 -17.34 17.35
C GLN A 237 21.07 -17.74 18.57
N GLY A 238 20.98 -18.99 19.04
CA GLY A 238 21.99 -19.57 19.93
C GLY A 238 21.95 -19.12 21.40
N GLU A 239 20.88 -18.49 21.89
CA GLU A 239 20.70 -18.24 23.32
C GLU A 239 19.74 -19.27 23.94
N THR A 240 20.29 -20.14 24.78
CA THR A 240 19.59 -21.25 25.46
C THR A 240 19.23 -20.94 26.93
N ASP A 241 19.39 -19.70 27.39
CA ASP A 241 18.81 -19.27 28.67
C ASP A 241 17.39 -18.75 28.39
N THR A 242 16.46 -19.70 28.25
CA THR A 242 15.10 -19.47 27.77
C THR A 242 14.16 -19.14 28.92
N ASP A 243 14.15 -17.88 29.36
CA ASP A 243 13.04 -17.31 30.15
C ASP A 243 12.03 -16.57 29.22
N GLY A 244 11.97 -16.99 27.95
CA GLY A 244 11.18 -16.36 26.88
C GLY A 244 10.57 -17.35 25.88
N SER A 245 9.62 -16.89 25.07
CA SER A 245 8.82 -17.72 24.17
C SER A 245 9.65 -18.44 23.09
N LEU A 246 9.39 -19.73 22.87
CA LEU A 246 10.07 -20.56 21.86
C LEU A 246 9.37 -20.56 20.49
N ASN A 247 8.16 -20.01 20.40
CA ASN A 247 7.37 -19.90 19.19
C ASN A 247 6.30 -18.79 19.35
N TRP A 248 5.51 -18.51 18.32
CA TRP A 248 4.40 -17.56 18.42
C TRP A 248 3.34 -18.01 19.43
N HIS A 249 2.89 -17.08 20.27
CA HIS A 249 1.73 -17.22 21.15
C HIS A 249 0.84 -15.99 21.05
N GLY A 250 -0.44 -16.16 21.41
CA GLY A 250 -1.44 -15.11 21.34
C GLY A 250 -1.55 -14.27 22.61
N ASN A 251 -2.70 -13.62 22.78
CA ASN A 251 -3.00 -12.75 23.93
C ASN A 251 -3.38 -13.53 25.20
N ALA A 252 -3.19 -14.86 25.21
CA ALA A 252 -3.41 -15.64 26.42
C ALA A 252 -2.35 -15.23 27.45
N VAL A 253 -2.75 -15.09 28.71
CA VAL A 253 -1.82 -14.70 29.78
C VAL A 253 -0.80 -15.81 29.99
N ASP A 254 0.47 -15.43 29.99
CA ASP A 254 1.56 -16.33 30.32
C ASP A 254 1.56 -16.59 31.84
N VAL A 255 1.43 -17.85 32.24
CA VAL A 255 1.48 -18.26 33.64
C VAL A 255 2.81 -18.96 33.88
N ASP A 256 3.68 -18.36 34.70
CA ASP A 256 4.98 -18.92 35.11
C ASP A 256 5.89 -19.36 33.94
N GLY A 257 5.91 -18.58 32.84
CA GLY A 257 6.73 -18.88 31.65
C GLY A 257 6.17 -20.00 30.75
N VAL A 258 4.92 -20.43 30.99
CA VAL A 258 4.21 -21.41 30.16
C VAL A 258 3.33 -20.68 29.13
N TYR A 259 3.69 -20.84 27.86
CA TYR A 259 3.02 -20.19 26.72
C TYR A 259 2.07 -21.16 25.99
N ASP A 260 0.90 -20.67 25.59
CA ASP A 260 0.02 -21.39 24.64
C ASP A 260 0.44 -21.09 23.20
N TYR A 261 1.35 -21.90 22.69
CA TYR A 261 1.89 -21.71 21.35
C TYR A 261 0.86 -22.01 20.26
N PHE A 262 0.85 -21.16 19.24
CA PHE A 262 0.02 -21.39 18.07
C PHE A 262 0.43 -22.64 17.29
N THR A 263 -0.57 -23.39 16.85
CA THR A 263 -0.42 -24.39 15.79
C THR A 263 -0.02 -23.74 14.47
N LYS A 264 0.54 -24.52 13.53
CA LYS A 264 0.90 -24.00 12.19
C LYS A 264 -0.29 -23.35 11.45
N ALA A 265 -1.50 -23.92 11.59
CA ALA A 265 -2.71 -23.35 11.00
C ALA A 265 -3.08 -22.00 11.63
N GLN A 266 -2.92 -21.85 12.95
CA GLN A 266 -3.11 -20.56 13.62
C GLN A 266 -2.06 -19.53 13.20
N ILE A 267 -0.79 -19.93 13.04
CA ILE A 267 0.28 -19.04 12.55
C ILE A 267 -0.04 -18.55 11.12
N GLU A 268 -0.54 -19.42 10.25
CA GLU A 268 -0.96 -19.02 8.89
C GLU A 268 -2.12 -17.99 8.93
N GLN A 269 -3.09 -18.19 9.82
CA GLN A 269 -4.18 -17.23 10.02
C GLN A 269 -3.67 -15.90 10.57
N VAL A 270 -2.73 -15.94 11.53
CA VAL A 270 -2.06 -14.76 12.07
C VAL A 270 -1.35 -14.00 10.95
N TYR A 271 -0.55 -14.68 10.12
CA TYR A 271 0.12 -14.07 8.97
C TYR A 271 -0.88 -13.41 8.02
N SER A 272 -1.97 -14.11 7.70
CA SER A 272 -3.06 -13.59 6.85
C SER A 272 -3.68 -12.31 7.45
N ASN A 273 -3.82 -12.23 8.77
CA ASN A 273 -4.29 -11.03 9.45
C ASN A 273 -3.30 -9.86 9.30
N TYR A 274 -1.99 -10.09 9.19
CA TYR A 274 -1.00 -9.01 8.99
C TYR A 274 -1.09 -8.37 7.59
N ILE A 275 -1.48 -9.15 6.58
CA ILE A 275 -1.56 -8.73 5.17
C ILE A 275 -3.00 -8.57 4.64
N ASP A 276 -3.96 -8.31 5.53
CA ASP A 276 -5.37 -8.24 5.16
C ASP A 276 -5.79 -6.93 4.46
N GLY A 277 -7.12 -6.67 4.42
CA GLY A 277 -7.73 -5.51 3.79
C GLY A 277 -8.27 -4.42 4.75
N ARG A 278 -7.94 -4.47 6.05
CA ARG A 278 -8.45 -3.52 7.05
C ARG A 278 -7.99 -2.08 6.78
N THR A 279 -8.66 -1.13 7.43
CA THR A 279 -8.29 0.28 7.38
C THR A 279 -7.24 0.60 8.43
N LEU A 280 -6.13 1.17 8.00
CA LEU A 280 -5.05 1.70 8.82
C LEU A 280 -5.07 3.24 8.75
N ASN A 281 -5.33 3.87 9.90
CA ASN A 281 -5.22 5.30 10.11
C ASN A 281 -3.83 5.62 10.64
N MET A 282 -3.04 6.32 9.84
CA MET A 282 -1.72 6.80 10.23
C MET A 282 -1.84 8.13 10.97
N ALA A 283 -1.12 8.26 12.09
CA ALA A 283 -1.10 9.45 12.93
C ALA A 283 0.30 9.75 13.48
N MET A 284 0.51 10.98 13.92
CA MET A 284 1.76 11.44 14.52
C MET A 284 1.58 11.62 16.04
N VAL A 285 2.57 11.24 16.83
CA VAL A 285 2.61 11.50 18.28
C VAL A 285 3.63 12.58 18.66
N GLY A 286 3.33 13.34 19.70
CA GLY A 286 4.09 14.51 20.18
C GLY A 286 5.17 14.21 21.19
N GLY A 287 6.07 13.26 20.90
CA GLY A 287 7.17 12.91 21.80
C GLY A 287 6.81 11.99 22.97
N GLU A 288 5.53 11.63 23.13
CA GLU A 288 5.08 10.47 23.91
C GLU A 288 5.17 9.16 23.11
N ASN A 289 5.16 8.01 23.79
CA ASN A 289 5.21 6.68 23.15
C ASN A 289 4.25 6.55 21.94
N PRO A 290 4.63 5.83 20.87
CA PRO A 290 3.72 5.51 19.78
C PRO A 290 2.57 4.65 20.28
N TRP A 291 1.47 4.65 19.52
CA TRP A 291 0.28 3.89 19.86
C TRP A 291 -0.28 3.20 18.63
N GLY A 292 -0.75 1.98 18.83
CA GLY A 292 -1.54 1.21 17.89
C GLY A 292 -2.76 0.63 18.57
N GLY A 293 -3.73 0.23 17.76
CA GLY A 293 -4.96 -0.41 18.24
C GLY A 293 -6.19 -0.01 17.45
N GLY A 294 -7.11 -0.94 17.26
CA GLY A 294 -8.23 -0.74 16.33
C GLY A 294 -7.68 -0.35 14.95
N PRO A 295 -8.14 0.74 14.32
CA PRO A 295 -7.60 1.20 13.04
C PRO A 295 -6.31 2.03 13.17
N LEU A 296 -5.81 2.36 14.37
CA LEU A 296 -4.64 3.24 14.56
C LEU A 296 -3.31 2.48 14.43
N ALA A 297 -2.35 3.10 13.76
CA ALA A 297 -0.94 3.02 14.16
C ALA A 297 -0.30 4.40 14.02
N SER A 298 0.41 4.84 15.06
CA SER A 298 1.03 6.17 15.11
C SER A 298 2.54 6.07 15.31
N GLN A 299 3.24 7.17 15.03
CA GLN A 299 4.69 7.22 15.16
C GLN A 299 5.23 8.62 15.42
N PHE A 300 6.44 8.70 15.97
CA PHE A 300 7.16 9.95 16.17
C PHE A 300 7.66 10.56 14.86
N GLU A 301 7.86 11.88 14.87
CA GLU A 301 8.48 12.62 13.76
C GLU A 301 9.81 12.02 13.28
N VAL A 302 10.73 11.76 14.22
CA VAL A 302 12.07 11.22 13.92
C VAL A 302 12.02 9.84 13.27
N ASP A 303 10.98 9.07 13.58
CA ASP A 303 10.85 7.72 13.06
C ASP A 303 10.42 7.72 11.58
N TYR A 304 9.56 8.66 11.19
CA TYR A 304 9.25 8.95 9.79
C TYR A 304 10.47 9.51 9.04
N VAL A 305 11.18 10.49 9.60
CA VAL A 305 12.21 11.23 8.86
C VAL A 305 13.57 10.51 8.81
N VAL A 306 13.91 9.72 9.83
CA VAL A 306 15.27 9.19 10.01
C VAL A 306 15.28 7.69 10.25
N ARG A 307 14.53 7.20 11.23
CA ARG A 307 14.78 5.85 11.78
C ARG A 307 14.35 4.71 10.85
N GLN A 308 13.33 4.92 10.01
CA GLN A 308 12.97 3.93 8.99
C GLN A 308 14.10 3.64 7.99
N TYR A 309 14.90 4.64 7.63
CA TYR A 309 16.01 4.53 6.68
C TYR A 309 17.22 3.77 7.23
N ILE A 310 17.28 3.58 8.55
CA ILE A 310 18.29 2.75 9.22
C ILE A 310 17.70 1.45 9.78
N GLY A 311 16.46 1.13 9.40
CA GLY A 311 15.78 -0.13 9.74
C GLY A 311 15.33 -0.26 11.18
N LEU A 312 15.16 0.84 11.91
CA LEU A 312 14.60 0.85 13.26
C LEU A 312 13.06 0.80 13.22
N MET A 313 12.52 -0.24 12.58
CA MET A 313 11.08 -0.44 12.38
C MET A 313 10.40 -1.23 13.50
N GLY A 314 11.13 -1.59 14.55
CA GLY A 314 10.63 -2.46 15.61
C GLY A 314 9.44 -1.88 16.38
N VAL A 315 9.50 -0.58 16.73
CA VAL A 315 8.41 0.09 17.45
C VAL A 315 7.17 0.23 16.55
N TRP A 316 7.34 0.61 15.28
CA TRP A 316 6.20 0.62 14.36
C TRP A 316 5.59 -0.77 14.17
N SER A 317 6.42 -1.82 14.13
CA SER A 317 5.93 -3.21 14.07
C SER A 317 5.09 -3.56 15.30
N HIS A 318 5.50 -3.14 16.49
CA HIS A 318 4.73 -3.30 17.73
C HIS A 318 3.35 -2.62 17.62
N GLU A 319 3.29 -1.36 17.21
CA GLU A 319 2.01 -0.65 17.06
C GLU A 319 1.13 -1.28 15.97
N TYR A 320 1.74 -1.76 14.89
CA TYR A 320 1.03 -2.47 13.84
C TYR A 320 0.50 -3.85 14.29
N SER A 321 1.15 -4.49 15.26
CA SER A 321 0.64 -5.71 15.89
C SER A 321 -0.61 -5.43 16.74
N HIS A 322 -0.66 -4.29 17.45
CA HIS A 322 -1.89 -3.83 18.10
C HIS A 322 -3.01 -3.56 17.10
N HIS A 323 -2.69 -2.90 15.98
CA HIS A 323 -3.62 -2.75 14.86
C HIS A 323 -4.11 -4.11 14.33
N SER A 324 -3.27 -5.14 14.41
CA SER A 324 -3.58 -6.48 13.95
C SER A 324 -4.37 -7.32 14.95
N GLY A 325 -4.58 -6.84 16.18
CA GLY A 325 -5.42 -7.46 17.21
C GLY A 325 -4.67 -8.10 18.37
N TYR A 326 -3.35 -7.90 18.45
CA TYR A 326 -2.52 -8.47 19.51
C TYR A 326 -2.28 -7.45 20.63
N ASP A 327 -2.06 -7.92 21.85
CA ASP A 327 -1.73 -7.07 22.99
C ASP A 327 -0.36 -7.44 23.58
N HIS A 328 0.02 -6.78 24.67
CA HIS A 328 1.31 -7.00 25.33
C HIS A 328 1.47 -8.40 25.94
N SER A 329 0.45 -9.25 25.97
CA SER A 329 0.60 -10.66 26.35
C SER A 329 1.08 -11.53 25.18
N SER A 330 1.15 -11.02 23.96
CA SER A 330 1.65 -11.75 22.79
C SER A 330 3.06 -11.29 22.39
N ASN A 331 3.93 -12.25 22.05
CA ASN A 331 5.22 -11.97 21.39
C ASN A 331 5.09 -11.42 19.95
N LEU A 332 3.86 -11.24 19.45
CA LEU A 332 3.58 -10.44 18.26
C LEU A 332 3.63 -8.93 18.56
N CYS A 333 3.29 -8.48 19.76
CA CYS A 333 3.50 -7.09 20.17
C CYS A 333 4.84 -6.91 20.88
N LEU A 334 5.25 -7.83 21.74
CA LEU A 334 6.50 -7.65 22.48
C LEU A 334 7.76 -7.75 21.59
N GLY A 335 8.77 -6.96 21.93
CA GLY A 335 10.17 -7.30 21.67
C GLY A 335 10.72 -7.71 23.02
N GLY A 336 11.12 -8.96 23.17
CA GLY A 336 11.40 -9.52 24.48
C GLY A 336 12.61 -8.86 25.13
N ASP A 337 12.48 -8.49 26.41
CA ASP A 337 13.62 -8.54 27.30
C ASP A 337 14.09 -9.99 27.50
N ILE A 338 13.28 -10.98 27.06
CA ILE A 338 13.67 -12.38 27.00
C ILE A 338 13.03 -13.06 25.76
N GLY A 339 13.85 -13.58 24.84
CA GLY A 339 13.42 -14.49 23.75
C GLY A 339 13.02 -13.89 22.39
N GLY A 340 13.03 -12.56 22.22
CA GLY A 340 12.68 -11.90 20.95
C GLY A 340 11.19 -11.98 20.56
N GLY A 341 10.81 -11.32 19.46
CA GLY A 341 9.42 -11.28 18.97
C GLY A 341 9.28 -10.74 17.55
N GLN A 342 8.05 -10.45 17.13
CA GLN A 342 7.74 -9.83 15.83
C GLN A 342 8.47 -8.50 15.64
N ARG A 343 8.62 -7.74 16.72
CA ARG A 343 9.37 -6.48 16.75
C ARG A 343 10.82 -6.66 16.29
N ASP A 344 11.54 -7.60 16.89
CA ASP A 344 12.98 -7.79 16.63
C ASP A 344 13.22 -8.55 15.34
N MET A 345 12.44 -9.59 15.07
CA MET A 345 12.52 -10.36 13.83
C MET A 345 12.30 -9.45 12.62
N LEU A 346 11.24 -8.63 12.63
CA LEU A 346 10.95 -7.73 11.51
C LEU A 346 12.01 -6.63 11.38
N ALA A 347 12.46 -6.03 12.48
CA ALA A 347 13.52 -5.02 12.42
C ALA A 347 14.83 -5.61 11.86
N ASN A 348 15.20 -6.83 12.25
CA ASN A 348 16.37 -7.52 11.71
C ASN A 348 16.23 -7.83 10.22
N LEU A 349 15.07 -8.32 9.77
CA LEU A 349 14.83 -8.53 8.35
C LEU A 349 14.83 -7.21 7.57
N TYR A 350 14.19 -6.17 8.10
CA TYR A 350 14.12 -4.87 7.43
C TYR A 350 15.53 -4.29 7.21
N LYS A 351 16.40 -4.32 8.23
CA LYS A 351 17.82 -3.94 8.08
C LYS A 351 18.54 -4.78 7.04
N TYR A 352 18.28 -6.09 7.01
CA TYR A 352 18.87 -6.97 6.01
C TYR A 352 18.43 -6.60 4.59
N LEU A 353 17.16 -6.26 4.39
CA LEU A 353 16.65 -5.82 3.08
C LEU A 353 17.16 -4.43 2.66
N ILE A 354 17.47 -3.52 3.62
CA ILE A 354 18.22 -2.29 3.31
C ILE A 354 19.64 -2.65 2.82
N TYR A 355 20.33 -3.55 3.53
CA TYR A 355 21.68 -3.99 3.16
C TYR A 355 21.74 -4.60 1.75
N LEU A 356 20.73 -5.40 1.38
CA LEU A 356 20.60 -5.95 0.03
C LEU A 356 20.15 -4.94 -1.03
N ASN A 357 19.75 -3.73 -0.62
CA ASN A 357 19.06 -2.75 -1.46
C ASN A 357 17.79 -3.33 -2.13
N ASP A 358 17.07 -4.19 -1.42
CA ASP A 358 15.89 -4.90 -1.97
C ASP A 358 14.57 -4.16 -1.70
N LEU A 359 14.49 -3.34 -0.65
CA LEU A 359 13.28 -2.55 -0.37
C LEU A 359 12.91 -1.63 -1.55
N PRO A 360 11.63 -1.26 -1.70
CA PRO A 360 11.20 -0.28 -2.69
C PRO A 360 11.95 1.05 -2.58
N PHE A 361 12.16 1.55 -1.35
CA PHE A 361 12.76 2.85 -1.11
C PHE A 361 13.82 2.77 0.01
N THR A 362 15.09 2.94 -0.33
CA THR A 362 16.22 2.94 0.63
C THR A 362 16.96 4.27 0.69
N ASP A 363 16.78 5.14 -0.31
CA ASP A 363 17.42 6.46 -0.36
C ASP A 363 16.72 7.46 0.55
N ALA A 364 17.46 8.00 1.51
CA ALA A 364 16.97 9.02 2.44
C ALA A 364 16.78 10.40 1.78
N ASP A 365 17.37 10.65 0.61
CA ASP A 365 17.24 11.93 -0.09
C ASP A 365 15.98 11.99 -0.97
N ILE A 366 15.22 10.90 -1.06
CA ILE A 366 14.08 10.75 -1.98
C ILE A 366 12.96 11.76 -1.72
N LEU A 367 12.75 12.14 -0.46
CA LEU A 367 11.77 13.17 -0.04
C LEU A 367 12.42 14.43 0.53
N LYS A 368 13.72 14.37 0.86
CA LYS A 368 14.50 15.43 1.52
C LYS A 368 13.84 15.96 2.81
N GLY A 369 13.06 15.14 3.53
CA GLY A 369 12.34 15.54 4.73
C GLY A 369 13.25 16.19 5.78
N TYR A 370 14.44 15.62 6.00
CA TYR A 370 15.43 16.12 6.96
C TYR A 370 15.95 17.56 6.71
N THR A 371 15.65 18.17 5.55
CA THR A 371 16.00 19.57 5.23
C THR A 371 14.87 20.57 5.45
N LYS A 372 13.65 20.10 5.75
CA LYS A 372 12.46 20.96 5.84
C LYS A 372 12.28 21.52 7.25
N THR A 373 12.96 22.64 7.53
CA THR A 373 12.99 23.28 8.85
C THR A 373 11.68 23.96 9.27
N GLY A 374 10.73 24.19 8.36
CA GLY A 374 9.47 24.88 8.66
C GLY A 374 8.30 23.96 9.06
N TYR A 375 8.34 22.68 8.69
CA TYR A 375 7.26 21.72 8.95
C TYR A 375 7.60 20.71 10.05
N LEU A 376 8.88 20.60 10.38
CA LEU A 376 9.38 19.66 11.36
C LEU A 376 9.65 20.38 12.67
N LEU A 377 9.28 19.75 13.78
CA LEU A 377 9.58 20.24 15.12
C LEU A 377 11.06 20.01 15.48
N GLY A 378 11.66 18.95 14.93
CA GLY A 378 13.06 18.58 15.15
C GLY A 378 14.01 19.07 14.06
N THR A 379 15.30 19.19 14.43
CA THR A 379 16.40 19.30 13.46
C THR A 379 16.99 17.91 13.23
N TYR A 380 16.96 17.43 11.98
CA TYR A 380 17.42 16.09 11.63
C TYR A 380 18.64 16.12 10.73
N LYS A 381 19.47 15.08 10.84
CA LYS A 381 20.60 14.82 9.94
C LYS A 381 20.24 13.67 9.02
N LYS A 382 20.84 13.66 7.83
CA LYS A 382 20.72 12.55 6.88
C LYS A 382 21.10 11.23 7.58
N PRO A 383 20.22 10.22 7.60
CA PRO A 383 20.53 8.93 8.20
C PRO A 383 21.67 8.22 7.46
N ILE A 384 22.52 7.52 8.22
CA ILE A 384 23.57 6.65 7.69
C ILE A 384 23.28 5.24 8.18
N PHE A 385 23.03 4.33 7.24
CA PHE A 385 22.78 2.94 7.55
C PHE A 385 24.10 2.16 7.67
N THR A 386 24.16 1.26 8.65
CA THR A 386 25.20 0.24 8.78
C THR A 386 24.55 -1.01 9.33
N ILE A 387 24.74 -2.15 8.65
CA ILE A 387 24.23 -3.42 9.14
C ILE A 387 25.12 -3.94 10.26
N ASP A 388 24.50 -4.45 11.33
CA ASP A 388 25.21 -5.20 12.36
C ASP A 388 25.72 -6.53 11.77
N PRO A 389 27.04 -6.84 11.85
CA PRO A 389 27.58 -8.14 11.42
C PRO A 389 26.91 -9.34 12.10
N LYS A 390 26.28 -9.15 13.27
CA LYS A 390 25.53 -10.17 14.01
C LYS A 390 24.05 -10.26 13.61
N ASN A 391 23.60 -9.50 12.62
CA ASN A 391 22.21 -9.60 12.16
C ASN A 391 21.88 -11.06 11.75
N PRO A 392 20.83 -11.68 12.31
CA PRO A 392 20.55 -13.10 12.09
C PRO A 392 20.32 -13.47 10.61
N PHE A 393 19.69 -12.59 9.84
CA PHE A 393 19.47 -12.82 8.42
C PHE A 393 20.76 -12.69 7.61
N LEU A 394 21.64 -11.76 7.98
CA LEU A 394 22.97 -11.65 7.38
C LEU A 394 23.82 -12.90 7.64
N LEU A 395 23.85 -13.39 8.88
CA LEU A 395 24.59 -14.60 9.24
C LEU A 395 24.07 -15.83 8.48
N LYS A 396 22.74 -15.95 8.35
CA LYS A 396 22.09 -17.08 7.70
C LYS A 396 22.24 -17.07 6.17
N TYR A 397 21.94 -15.93 5.55
CA TYR A 397 21.84 -15.82 4.09
C TYR A 397 23.06 -15.20 3.43
N LYS A 398 24.02 -14.66 4.20
CA LYS A 398 25.35 -14.21 3.73
C LYS A 398 25.32 -13.21 2.57
N GLY A 399 24.29 -12.35 2.52
CA GLY A 399 24.10 -11.38 1.44
C GLY A 399 23.25 -11.87 0.27
N GLU A 400 22.65 -13.05 0.37
CA GLU A 400 21.69 -13.59 -0.60
C GLU A 400 20.23 -13.45 -0.12
N GLY A 401 19.27 -13.79 -0.98
CA GLY A 401 17.85 -13.82 -0.60
C GLY A 401 17.07 -12.56 -0.93
N SER A 402 17.55 -11.73 -1.87
CA SER A 402 16.73 -10.67 -2.48
C SER A 402 15.48 -11.25 -3.14
N TRP A 403 14.43 -10.44 -3.24
CA TRP A 403 13.19 -10.88 -3.87
C TRP A 403 13.38 -10.95 -5.39
N LYS A 404 13.63 -12.16 -5.90
CA LYS A 404 13.72 -12.42 -7.36
C LYS A 404 12.46 -11.97 -8.08
#